data_AF-A0A9E8SFN0-F1
#
_entry.id   AF-A0A9E8SFN0-F1
#
_cell.length_a   1.000
_cell.length_b   1.000
_cell.length_c   1.000
_cell.angle_alpha   90.00
_cell.angle_beta   90.00
_cell.angle_gamma   90.00
#
_symmetry.space_group_name_H-M   'P 1'
#
loop_
_entity.id
_entity.type
_entity.pdbx_description
1 polymer ?
#
loop_
_entity_poly.entity_id
_entity_poly.type
_entity_poly.pdbx_seq_one_letter_code
_entity_poly.pdbx_strand_id
1 'polypeptide(L)'
;MKYIFKQICTRIIGIPVNFTTTIEEFIAHDSLKMSYTRQPLSHEIFMRANELLFEQGLDDLDLNVSEWEDTKCFFANGESSALPFDIFAASFYLLSRYEEYLPHVKDDYGRFTAEESLAFNHGFLNQPVVDIWAFKFRKLLKAHYPDFVFPSGSTKSRL
;
A
#
# COMPACT_ATOMS: atom_id res chain seq x y z
N MET A 1 3.45 7.58 -7.73
CA MET A 1 3.38 7.74 -6.26
C MET A 1 2.11 8.43 -5.71
N LYS A 2 1.86 9.74 -5.88
CA LYS A 2 0.75 10.46 -5.16
C LYS A 2 -0.64 9.82 -5.27
N TYR A 3 -0.94 9.18 -6.41
CA TYR A 3 -2.20 8.46 -6.64
C TYR A 3 -2.47 7.40 -5.56
N ILE A 4 -1.50 6.53 -5.25
CA ILE A 4 -1.76 5.37 -4.38
C ILE A 4 -2.01 5.79 -2.93
N PHE A 5 -1.29 6.81 -2.46
CA PHE A 5 -1.53 7.42 -1.15
C PHE A 5 -2.93 8.02 -1.07
N LYS A 6 -3.39 8.74 -2.10
CA LYS A 6 -4.77 9.26 -2.14
C LYS A 6 -5.81 8.15 -2.21
N GLN A 7 -5.51 7.04 -2.90
CA GLN A 7 -6.39 5.89 -2.97
C GLN A 7 -6.55 5.23 -1.60
N ILE A 8 -5.45 4.92 -0.91
CA ILE A 8 -5.49 4.28 0.42
C ILE A 8 -6.01 5.27 1.46
N CYS A 9 -5.32 6.39 1.65
CA CYS A 9 -5.60 7.32 2.75
C CYS A 9 -6.93 8.05 2.56
N THR A 10 -7.17 8.65 1.39
CA THR A 10 -8.33 9.53 1.20
C THR A 10 -9.57 8.77 0.74
N ARG A 11 -9.44 7.88 -0.24
CA ARG A 11 -10.62 7.20 -0.82
C ARG A 11 -11.11 6.03 0.02
N ILE A 12 -10.22 5.18 0.53
CA ILE A 12 -10.60 3.99 1.32
C ILE A 12 -10.85 4.35 2.79
N ILE A 13 -9.90 5.03 3.45
CA ILE A 13 -9.99 5.29 4.90
C ILE A 13 -10.48 6.70 5.29
N GLY A 14 -10.73 7.56 4.29
CA GLY A 14 -11.38 8.86 4.47
C GLY A 14 -10.50 10.00 4.97
N ILE A 15 -9.18 9.82 5.05
CA ILE A 15 -8.22 10.81 5.57
C ILE A 15 -7.59 11.61 4.41
N PRO A 16 -7.81 12.93 4.31
CA PRO A 16 -7.10 13.77 3.34
C PRO A 16 -5.59 13.70 3.56
N VAL A 17 -4.81 13.58 2.48
CA VAL A 17 -3.35 13.48 2.55
C VAL A 17 -2.67 14.61 1.77
N ASN A 18 -1.69 15.23 2.41
CA ASN A 18 -0.76 16.19 1.84
C ASN A 18 0.65 15.59 1.81
N PHE A 19 1.53 16.14 0.97
CA PHE A 19 2.88 15.62 0.78
C PHE A 19 3.89 16.73 0.95
N THR A 20 4.99 16.44 1.63
CA THR A 20 6.18 17.29 1.68
C THR A 20 7.42 16.42 1.49
N THR A 21 8.46 17.01 0.91
CA THR A 21 9.81 16.44 0.87
C THR A 21 10.78 17.22 1.76
N THR A 22 10.28 18.23 2.45
CA THR A 22 11.06 19.12 3.34
C THR A 22 11.00 18.55 4.75
N ILE A 23 12.16 18.20 5.31
CA ILE A 23 12.24 17.58 6.65
C ILE A 23 11.73 18.54 7.72
N GLU A 24 12.03 19.83 7.58
CA GLU A 24 11.62 20.88 8.52
C GLU A 24 10.10 21.02 8.59
N GLU A 25 9.42 20.98 7.44
CA GLU A 25 7.94 21.00 7.38
C GLU A 25 7.34 19.75 8.01
N PHE A 26 7.97 18.59 7.79
CA PHE A 26 7.53 17.33 8.41
C PHE A 26 7.69 17.36 9.94
N ILE A 27 8.83 17.85 10.43
CA ILE A 27 9.10 17.97 11.87
C ILE A 27 8.12 18.95 12.52
N ALA A 28 7.87 20.11 11.92
CA ALA A 28 6.99 21.14 12.44
C ALA A 28 5.49 20.81 12.40
N HIS A 29 5.08 19.71 11.77
CA HIS A 29 3.68 19.30 11.70
C HIS A 29 3.26 18.53 12.96
N ASP A 30 2.35 19.08 13.76
CA ASP A 30 1.97 18.50 15.06
C ASP A 30 0.71 17.62 15.04
N SER A 31 0.24 17.25 13.84
CA SER A 31 -0.89 16.33 13.66
C SER A 31 -0.42 15.01 13.03
N LEU A 32 -1.39 14.17 12.64
CA LEU A 32 -1.13 12.86 12.04
C LEU A 32 -0.15 12.98 10.87
N LYS A 33 1.04 12.42 11.05
CA LYS A 33 2.09 12.32 10.04
C LYS A 33 2.75 10.96 10.03
N MET A 34 3.33 10.64 8.88
CA MET A 34 4.12 9.43 8.64
C MET A 34 5.21 9.76 7.63
N SER A 35 6.33 9.07 7.71
CA SER A 35 7.38 9.13 6.69
C SER A 35 7.24 7.92 5.76
N TYR A 36 7.55 8.14 4.49
CA TYR A 36 7.66 7.08 3.48
C TYR A 36 9.00 7.25 2.79
N THR A 37 10.02 6.59 3.34
CA THR A 37 11.44 6.83 3.03
C THR A 37 12.24 5.52 3.12
N ARG A 38 13.54 5.55 2.82
CA ARG A 38 14.41 4.36 2.96
C ARG A 38 14.81 4.06 4.41
N GLN A 39 14.81 5.07 5.28
CA GLN A 39 15.22 5.00 6.69
C GLN A 39 14.32 5.90 7.54
N PRO A 40 14.08 5.54 8.81
CA PRO A 40 13.30 6.38 9.72
C PRO A 40 13.99 7.72 9.94
N LEU A 41 13.20 8.77 10.16
CA LEU A 41 13.68 10.12 10.44
C LEU A 41 13.84 10.34 11.96
N SER A 42 12.98 9.72 12.77
CA SER A 42 12.93 9.81 14.22
C SER A 42 12.01 8.70 14.79
N HIS A 43 11.08 9.04 15.68
CA HIS A 43 10.08 8.17 16.30
C HIS A 43 8.68 8.27 15.65
N GLU A 44 8.62 8.58 14.35
CA GLU A 44 7.37 8.66 13.60
C GLU A 44 6.84 7.27 13.21
N ILE A 45 5.61 7.26 12.67
CA ILE A 45 5.15 6.13 11.87
C ILE A 45 6.00 6.10 10.59
N PHE A 46 7.04 5.28 10.60
CA PHE A 46 7.93 5.08 9.47
C PHE A 46 7.45 3.93 8.61
N MET A 47 7.24 4.19 7.32
CA MET A 47 6.99 3.17 6.32
C MET A 47 8.20 3.09 5.40
N ARG A 48 8.88 1.94 5.37
CA ARG A 48 9.97 1.75 4.43
C ARG A 48 9.41 1.74 3.01
N ALA A 49 10.01 2.57 2.17
CA ALA A 49 9.60 2.77 0.80
C ALA A 49 10.27 1.77 -0.14
N ASN A 50 9.46 1.10 -0.96
CA ASN A 50 9.92 0.27 -2.05
C ASN A 50 10.21 1.12 -3.30
N GLU A 51 11.24 0.73 -4.05
CA GLU A 51 11.73 1.47 -5.22
C GLU A 51 10.71 1.51 -6.37
N LEU A 52 9.77 0.55 -6.42
CA LEU A 52 8.70 0.49 -7.42
C LEU A 52 7.93 1.82 -7.60
N LEU A 53 7.76 2.59 -6.53
CA LEU A 53 7.02 3.87 -6.60
C LEU A 53 7.85 5.05 -7.11
N PHE A 54 9.16 4.87 -7.29
CA PHE A 54 10.13 5.89 -7.70
C PHE A 54 10.77 5.60 -9.05
N GLU A 55 10.75 4.34 -9.50
CA GLU A 55 11.29 3.91 -10.78
C GLU A 55 10.48 4.43 -11.98
N GLN A 56 11.18 4.60 -13.10
CA GLN A 56 10.58 4.86 -14.40
C GLN A 56 10.79 3.64 -15.28
N GLY A 57 9.69 3.07 -15.78
CA GLY A 57 9.71 1.87 -16.59
C GLY A 57 9.03 0.71 -15.89
N LEU A 58 9.25 -0.47 -16.44
CA LEU A 58 8.69 -1.72 -15.97
C LEU A 58 9.84 -2.71 -15.83
N ASP A 59 9.98 -3.28 -14.66
CA ASP A 59 10.99 -4.28 -14.34
C ASP A 59 10.29 -5.55 -13.89
N ASP A 60 10.90 -6.69 -14.18
CA ASP A 60 10.43 -7.97 -13.67
C ASP A 60 10.73 -8.05 -12.17
N LEU A 61 9.69 -8.34 -11.37
CA LEU A 61 9.75 -8.29 -9.91
C LEU A 61 9.61 -9.70 -9.35
N ASP A 62 10.62 -10.15 -8.59
CA ASP A 62 10.53 -11.39 -7.83
C ASP A 62 9.72 -11.17 -6.54
N LEU A 63 8.42 -11.47 -6.60
CA LEU A 63 7.49 -11.21 -5.51
C LEU A 63 7.33 -12.43 -4.59
N ASN A 64 7.75 -12.25 -3.35
CA ASN A 64 7.54 -13.21 -2.28
C ASN A 64 6.25 -12.88 -1.51
N VAL A 65 5.21 -13.69 -1.69
CA VAL A 65 3.92 -13.56 -0.97
C VAL A 65 3.99 -14.29 0.37
N SER A 66 3.57 -13.61 1.44
CA SER A 66 3.50 -14.12 2.81
C SER A 66 2.10 -13.94 3.40
N GLU A 67 1.81 -14.66 4.48
CA GLU A 67 0.61 -14.44 5.30
C GLU A 67 0.80 -13.19 6.18
N TRP A 68 -0.26 -12.39 6.32
CA TRP A 68 -0.36 -11.34 7.31
C TRP A 68 -1.72 -11.40 7.98
N GLU A 69 -1.76 -12.03 9.16
CA GLU A 69 -2.98 -12.30 9.91
C GLU A 69 -4.02 -13.07 9.08
N ASP A 70 -5.10 -12.42 8.65
CA ASP A 70 -6.22 -12.94 7.87
C ASP A 70 -6.15 -12.59 6.38
N THR A 71 -5.02 -12.08 5.90
CA THR A 71 -4.79 -11.70 4.50
C THR A 71 -3.39 -12.07 4.03
N LYS A 72 -3.09 -11.80 2.76
CA LYS A 72 -1.75 -11.94 2.17
C LYS A 72 -1.03 -10.60 2.14
N CYS A 73 0.29 -10.62 2.04
CA CYS A 73 1.09 -9.44 1.75
C CYS A 73 2.34 -9.79 0.93
N PHE A 74 2.92 -8.80 0.25
CA PHE A 74 4.18 -8.89 -0.49
C PHE A 74 4.85 -7.51 -0.51
N PHE A 75 6.08 -7.43 -1.01
CA PHE A 75 7.02 -6.32 -0.74
C PHE A 75 7.35 -6.20 0.75
N ALA A 76 7.85 -7.30 1.32
CA ALA A 76 8.23 -7.37 2.72
C ALA A 76 9.18 -6.22 3.12
N ASN A 77 8.89 -5.63 4.27
CA ASN A 77 9.69 -4.59 4.90
C ASN A 77 10.41 -5.19 6.12
N GLY A 78 11.57 -4.63 6.44
CA GLY A 78 12.30 -5.02 7.66
C GLY A 78 11.62 -4.51 8.94
N GLU A 79 12.13 -4.98 10.08
CA GLU A 79 11.57 -4.74 11.43
C GLU A 79 11.40 -3.27 11.82
N SER A 80 12.11 -2.35 11.16
CA SER A 80 11.99 -0.92 11.45
C SER A 80 10.74 -0.26 10.89
N SER A 81 10.06 -0.88 9.92
CA SER A 81 8.83 -0.33 9.31
C SER A 81 7.61 -0.61 10.19
N ALA A 82 6.69 0.35 10.25
CA ALA A 82 5.46 0.26 11.02
C ALA A 82 4.53 -0.88 10.55
N LEU A 83 4.59 -1.24 9.27
CA LEU A 83 3.95 -2.44 8.71
C LEU A 83 5.00 -3.43 8.18
N PRO A 84 4.68 -4.75 8.17
CA PRO A 84 5.61 -5.80 7.75
C PRO A 84 5.88 -5.81 6.24
N PHE A 85 5.22 -4.95 5.47
CA PHE A 85 5.40 -4.80 4.03
C PHE A 85 5.04 -3.39 3.60
N ASP A 86 5.42 -3.04 2.37
CA ASP A 86 5.06 -1.78 1.77
C ASP A 86 3.64 -1.83 1.19
N ILE A 87 2.66 -1.42 2.02
CA ILE A 87 1.25 -1.34 1.63
C ILE A 87 1.04 -0.46 0.38
N PHE A 88 1.83 0.60 0.17
CA PHE A 88 1.64 1.52 -0.95
C PHE A 88 2.16 0.90 -2.24
N ALA A 89 3.34 0.27 -2.22
CA ALA A 89 3.86 -0.43 -3.37
C ALA A 89 3.00 -1.67 -3.73
N ALA A 90 2.63 -2.48 -2.74
CA ALA A 90 1.78 -3.65 -2.96
C ALA A 90 0.41 -3.28 -3.54
N SER A 91 -0.22 -2.23 -3.00
CA SER A 91 -1.50 -1.76 -3.52
C SER A 91 -1.36 -1.13 -4.90
N PHE A 92 -0.26 -0.42 -5.18
CA PHE A 92 -0.01 0.10 -6.51
C PHE A 92 0.11 -1.02 -7.53
N TYR A 93 0.91 -2.06 -7.22
CA TYR A 93 1.11 -3.22 -8.09
C TYR A 93 -0.22 -3.90 -8.47
N LEU A 94 -1.09 -4.16 -7.49
CA LEU A 94 -2.40 -4.78 -7.75
C LEU A 94 -3.36 -3.86 -8.51
N LEU A 95 -3.49 -2.60 -8.06
CA LEU A 95 -4.49 -1.69 -8.61
C LEU A 95 -4.12 -1.15 -9.99
N SER A 96 -2.83 -1.03 -10.29
CA SER A 96 -2.36 -0.66 -11.63
C SER A 96 -2.36 -1.84 -12.59
N ARG A 97 -2.55 -3.08 -12.08
CA ARG A 97 -2.38 -4.32 -12.84
C ARG A 97 -0.97 -4.40 -13.47
N TYR A 98 0.04 -4.08 -12.65
CA TYR A 98 1.44 -3.97 -13.09
C TYR A 98 1.91 -5.20 -13.89
N GLU A 99 1.54 -6.40 -13.45
CA GLU A 99 1.80 -7.68 -14.12
C GLU A 99 1.31 -7.73 -15.59
N GLU A 100 0.22 -7.06 -15.94
CA GLU A 100 -0.31 -7.04 -17.32
C GLU A 100 0.57 -6.25 -18.28
N TYR A 101 1.48 -5.42 -17.77
CA TYR A 101 2.40 -4.65 -18.59
C TYR A 101 3.76 -5.33 -18.79
N LEU A 102 4.06 -6.37 -18.02
CA LEU A 102 5.27 -7.18 -18.19
C LEU A 102 5.11 -8.15 -19.37
N PRO A 103 6.21 -8.66 -19.96
CA PRO A 103 6.13 -9.75 -20.92
C PRO A 103 5.44 -10.97 -20.31
N HIS A 104 4.27 -11.35 -20.82
CA HIS A 104 3.48 -12.47 -20.33
C HIS A 104 2.92 -13.29 -21.51
N VAL A 105 2.48 -14.52 -21.22
CA VAL A 105 1.82 -15.36 -22.22
C VAL A 105 0.41 -14.83 -22.38
N LYS A 106 0.06 -14.45 -23.60
CA LYS A 106 -1.29 -13.97 -23.89
C LYS A 106 -2.18 -15.13 -24.30
N ASP A 107 -3.45 -15.05 -23.96
CA ASP A 107 -4.45 -15.93 -24.56
C ASP A 107 -4.63 -15.64 -26.06
N ASP A 108 -5.47 -16.44 -26.73
CA ASP A 108 -5.78 -16.30 -28.17
C ASP A 108 -6.33 -14.90 -28.56
N TYR A 109 -6.74 -14.10 -27.58
CA TYR A 109 -7.27 -12.75 -27.75
C TYR A 109 -6.27 -11.65 -27.35
N GLY A 110 -5.04 -12.01 -26.98
CA GLY A 110 -4.01 -11.06 -26.59
C GLY A 110 -4.12 -10.56 -25.14
N ARG A 111 -4.90 -11.24 -24.29
CA ARG A 111 -5.21 -10.82 -22.90
C ARG A 111 -4.32 -11.52 -21.88
N PHE A 112 -4.05 -10.84 -20.78
CA PHE A 112 -3.48 -11.43 -19.57
C PHE A 112 -4.55 -12.26 -18.86
N THR A 113 -4.21 -13.49 -18.48
CA THR A 113 -5.16 -14.41 -17.85
C THR A 113 -5.20 -14.25 -16.34
N ALA A 114 -6.33 -14.57 -15.72
CA ALA A 114 -6.43 -14.49 -14.25
C ALA A 114 -5.48 -15.50 -13.60
N GLU A 115 -5.30 -16.66 -14.23
CA GLU A 115 -4.46 -17.77 -13.81
C GLU A 115 -2.98 -17.40 -13.70
N GLU A 116 -2.51 -16.43 -14.50
CA GLU A 116 -1.15 -15.90 -14.40
C GLU A 116 -0.99 -14.86 -13.29
N SER A 117 -2.09 -14.33 -12.75
CA SER A 117 -2.00 -13.28 -11.73
C SER A 117 -1.38 -13.77 -10.42
N LEU A 118 -0.62 -12.90 -9.76
CA LEU A 118 -0.12 -13.14 -8.41
C LEU A 118 -1.25 -13.55 -7.45
N ALA A 119 -2.42 -12.90 -7.61
CA ALA A 119 -3.58 -13.12 -6.77
C ALA A 119 -4.21 -14.51 -6.94
N PHE A 120 -4.27 -15.02 -8.18
CA PHE A 120 -4.74 -16.38 -8.44
C PHE A 120 -3.73 -17.41 -7.91
N ASN A 121 -2.45 -17.24 -8.26
CA ASN A 121 -1.38 -18.16 -7.91
C ASN A 121 -1.21 -18.35 -6.39
N HIS A 122 -1.51 -17.32 -5.60
CA HIS A 122 -1.44 -17.38 -4.14
C HIS A 122 -2.82 -17.39 -3.45
N GLY A 123 -3.89 -17.63 -4.20
CA GLY A 123 -5.22 -17.92 -3.65
C GLY A 123 -5.93 -16.74 -2.96
N PHE A 124 -5.61 -15.50 -3.33
CA PHE A 124 -6.23 -14.29 -2.77
C PHE A 124 -7.02 -13.46 -3.80
N LEU A 125 -7.25 -13.98 -5.01
CA LEU A 125 -8.00 -13.30 -6.08
C LEU A 125 -9.39 -12.81 -5.63
N ASN A 126 -10.07 -13.56 -4.77
CA ASN A 126 -11.42 -13.24 -4.30
C ASN A 126 -11.42 -12.39 -3.01
N GLN A 127 -10.25 -11.96 -2.52
CA GLN A 127 -10.15 -11.12 -1.32
C GLN A 127 -9.90 -9.66 -1.72
N PRO A 128 -10.62 -8.70 -1.10
CA PRO A 128 -10.35 -7.27 -1.31
C PRO A 128 -9.12 -6.85 -0.49
N VAL A 129 -7.95 -7.43 -0.80
CA VAL A 129 -6.74 -7.31 0.03
C VAL A 129 -6.33 -5.86 0.26
N VAL A 130 -6.47 -4.99 -0.75
CA VAL A 130 -6.13 -3.56 -0.64
C VAL A 130 -7.02 -2.84 0.38
N ASP A 131 -8.33 -3.10 0.38
CA ASP A 131 -9.25 -2.54 1.38
C ASP A 131 -8.93 -3.09 2.78
N ILE A 132 -8.68 -4.40 2.90
CA ILE A 132 -8.29 -5.03 4.17
C ILE A 132 -7.02 -4.37 4.72
N TRP A 133 -5.99 -4.21 3.89
CA TRP A 133 -4.74 -3.57 4.28
C TRP A 133 -4.96 -2.12 4.70
N ALA A 134 -5.76 -1.36 3.95
CA ALA A 134 -6.06 0.02 4.27
C ALA A 134 -6.76 0.17 5.63
N PHE A 135 -7.72 -0.71 5.95
CA PHE A 135 -8.37 -0.69 7.27
C PHE A 135 -7.44 -1.12 8.40
N LYS A 136 -6.53 -2.08 8.18
CA LYS A 136 -5.48 -2.41 9.15
C LYS A 136 -4.52 -1.23 9.35
N PHE A 137 -4.11 -0.57 8.28
CA PHE A 137 -3.30 0.65 8.34
C PHE A 137 -4.01 1.77 9.12
N ARG A 138 -5.33 1.97 8.92
CA ARG A 138 -6.12 2.91 9.74
C ARG A 138 -6.11 2.55 11.23
N LYS A 139 -6.16 1.27 11.59
CA LYS A 139 -6.06 0.83 12.99
C LYS A 139 -4.69 1.19 13.57
N LEU A 140 -3.61 1.00 12.81
CA LEU A 140 -2.27 1.41 13.21
C LEU A 140 -2.18 2.92 13.44
N LEU A 141 -2.68 3.73 12.49
CA LEU A 141 -2.71 5.19 12.64
C LEU A 141 -3.49 5.63 13.90
N LYS A 142 -4.62 4.98 14.19
CA LYS A 142 -5.43 5.24 15.39
C LYS A 142 -4.72 4.91 16.69
N ALA A 143 -3.97 3.81 16.71
CA ALA A 143 -3.21 3.39 17.89
C ALA A 143 -2.10 4.39 18.22
N HIS A 144 -1.47 4.97 17.20
CA HIS A 144 -0.36 5.91 17.35
C HIS A 144 -0.82 7.37 17.55
N TYR A 145 -2.01 7.73 17.04
CA TYR A 145 -2.59 9.06 17.18
C TYR A 145 -4.00 8.99 17.81
N PRO A 146 -4.10 8.63 19.11
CA PRO A 146 -5.39 8.40 19.77
C PRO A 146 -6.26 9.66 19.84
N ASP A 147 -5.64 10.85 19.89
CA ASP A 147 -6.35 12.14 19.97
C ASP A 147 -6.77 12.69 18.60
N PHE A 148 -6.34 12.06 17.50
CA PHE A 148 -6.75 12.48 16.16
C PHE A 148 -8.20 12.05 15.89
N VAL A 149 -9.04 12.99 15.48
CA VAL A 149 -10.44 12.70 15.14
C VAL A 149 -10.51 12.09 13.75
N PHE A 150 -10.52 10.76 13.69
CA PHE A 150 -10.68 10.04 12.43
C PHE A 150 -12.10 10.21 11.88
N PRO A 151 -12.26 10.53 10.58
CA PRO A 151 -13.56 10.56 9.94
C PRO A 151 -14.31 9.25 10.17
N SER A 152 -15.58 9.34 10.56
CA SER A 152 -16.49 8.20 10.61
C SER A 152 -16.73 7.74 9.19
N GLY A 153 -16.00 6.70 8.76
CA GLY A 153 -16.15 6.14 7.42
C GLY A 153 -17.62 5.77 7.18
N SER A 154 -18.19 6.26 6.08
CA SER A 154 -19.42 5.72 5.53
C SER A 154 -19.13 4.31 5.05
N THR A 155 -19.34 3.33 5.92
CA THR A 155 -19.41 1.91 5.55
C THR A 155 -20.63 1.70 4.66
N LYS A 156 -20.60 2.19 3.41
CA LYS A 156 -21.44 1.59 2.37
C LYS A 156 -20.70 0.33 1.96
N SER A 157 -21.04 -0.79 2.59
CA SER A 157 -20.75 -2.11 2.04
C SER A 157 -21.28 -2.11 0.61
N ARG A 158 -20.39 -1.99 -0.37
CA ARG A 158 -20.68 -2.44 -1.72
C ARG A 158 -20.44 -3.94 -1.70
N LEU A 159 -21.47 -4.66 -1.25
CA LEU A 159 -21.74 -6.01 -1.71
C LEU A 159 -22.57 -5.90 -2.98
#